data_AF-A0A6P2B2R1-F1
#
_entry.id   AF-A0A6P2B2R1-F1
#
_cell.length_a   1.000
_cell.length_b   1.000
_cell.length_c   1.000
_cell.angle_alpha   90.00
_cell.angle_beta   90.00
_cell.angle_gamma   90.00
#
_symmetry.space_group_name_H-M   'P 1'
#
loop_
_entity.id
_entity.type
_entity.pdbx_description
1 polymer ?
#
loop_
_entity_poly.entity_id
_entity_poly.type
_entity_poly.pdbx_seq_one_letter_code
_entity_poly.pdbx_strand_id
1 'polypeptide(L)'
;MSYDNHLRRLPLFANMPPQHLEWAKSAMRDLRFDVGETVFKQGDEAKGMYMFISGRGKLVRTAQDGSQQVLASVGMNQYLNEAALFKPGEESATLQITEQARILYISRRRLREIVGYHPEMKRYLPIPDDVARARRREQHFDGQRESEEVLLSTRRHWWAIARWMWLPVLILAAFSAVGVNVTIPALSLTLIGLGVVLSGLAALYIYAEWRNDQVIITSQRVIRIERTIITLDEHRSEIPLSSIQQVNAEKVVPADLFSRFMDYGTVEVRTAGQGGNLILTLIPDPEGVQDLIFDNRSRRHQEQEREHRQSIRAEVDRVLSGQDPDIEPDERAIEQESVYITHPPRGFLPTIYTDDDGNTVYRKHAFYYMRRTSLPVFVMLCAVVLLLFAGRFGLMAYAGAGGLFFFGLMWFWWVDWDWRHDYYVVGDEMIQLIHRRPLFLQDEDDQVLLERVDNVIARRTGIFQALFNYGVVKISLIGGNRDEHKLFEHVSNPSVIQEEITRRQQRWRSRQDTDAERRRREEIAEYLGVYHETYKSRLPGGIPSGGHEPPTPSHPAPDRGTSTGAPARPPRVPRRRPNNGGNT
;
A
#
# COMPACT_ATOMS: atom_id res chain seq x y z
N MET A 1 -37.33 21.95 25.45
CA MET A 1 -37.65 20.51 25.34
C MET A 1 -36.35 19.78 25.06
N SER A 2 -35.98 18.80 25.88
CA SER A 2 -34.69 18.11 25.76
C SER A 2 -34.73 17.09 24.61
N TYR A 3 -33.95 17.33 23.55
CA TYR A 3 -33.76 16.39 22.44
C TYR A 3 -32.47 15.55 22.61
N ASP A 4 -31.94 15.49 23.83
CA ASP A 4 -30.62 14.91 24.13
C ASP A 4 -30.53 13.43 23.74
N ASN A 5 -31.63 12.70 23.94
CA ASN A 5 -31.74 11.29 23.55
C ASN A 5 -31.72 11.09 22.03
N HIS A 6 -32.15 12.08 21.26
CA HIS A 6 -32.06 12.04 19.79
C HIS A 6 -30.62 12.33 19.37
N LEU A 7 -30.01 13.38 19.90
CA LEU A 7 -28.65 13.80 19.52
C LEU A 7 -27.60 12.73 19.81
N ARG A 8 -27.71 12.01 20.92
CA ARG A 8 -26.79 10.91 21.26
C ARG A 8 -26.86 9.70 20.32
N ARG A 9 -27.89 9.58 19.48
CA ARG A 9 -27.98 8.53 18.46
C ARG A 9 -27.18 8.85 17.19
N LEU A 10 -26.75 10.09 17.02
CA LEU A 10 -25.86 10.45 15.92
C LEU A 10 -24.44 9.97 16.25
N PRO A 11 -23.78 9.21 15.35
CA PRO A 11 -22.38 8.82 15.54
C PRO A 11 -21.47 10.01 15.86
N LEU A 12 -21.76 11.17 15.26
CA LEU A 12 -21.06 12.43 15.47
C LEU A 12 -21.10 12.98 16.91
N PHE A 13 -22.16 12.67 17.67
CA PHE A 13 -22.35 13.20 19.04
C PHE A 13 -22.46 12.11 20.11
N ALA A 14 -22.42 10.83 19.74
CA ALA A 14 -22.60 9.70 20.65
C ALA A 14 -21.60 9.73 21.82
N ASN A 15 -20.33 9.99 21.52
CA ASN A 15 -19.23 10.00 22.49
C ASN A 15 -18.93 11.39 23.06
N MET A 16 -19.79 12.38 22.81
CA MET A 16 -19.57 13.74 23.26
C MET A 16 -19.97 13.91 24.75
N PRO A 17 -19.07 14.44 25.60
CA PRO A 17 -19.40 14.77 26.99
C PRO A 17 -20.58 15.73 27.11
N PRO A 18 -21.40 15.66 28.19
CA PRO A 18 -22.63 16.45 28.33
C PRO A 18 -22.42 17.96 28.16
N GLN A 19 -21.32 18.49 28.71
CA GLN A 19 -20.93 19.89 28.60
C GLN A 19 -20.71 20.36 27.16
N HIS A 20 -20.14 19.50 26.30
CA HIS A 20 -19.84 19.81 24.91
C HIS A 20 -21.09 19.64 24.03
N LEU A 21 -21.99 18.75 24.42
CA LEU A 21 -23.28 18.56 23.74
C LEU A 21 -24.16 19.80 23.83
N GLU A 22 -24.10 20.57 24.93
CA GLU A 22 -24.80 21.85 25.05
C GLU A 22 -24.31 22.89 24.03
N TRP A 23 -23.00 22.93 23.77
CA TRP A 23 -22.44 23.82 22.75
C TRP A 23 -22.88 23.39 21.35
N ALA A 24 -22.89 22.09 21.06
CA ALA A 24 -23.44 21.57 19.81
C ALA A 24 -24.92 21.93 19.64
N LYS A 25 -25.74 21.81 20.71
CA LYS A 25 -27.14 22.23 20.71
C LYS A 25 -27.33 23.70 20.37
N SER A 26 -26.47 24.57 20.90
CA SER A 26 -26.51 26.02 20.59
C SER A 26 -26.24 26.34 19.11
N ALA A 27 -25.65 25.40 18.37
CA ALA A 27 -25.40 25.51 16.93
C ALA A 27 -26.63 25.19 16.07
N MET A 28 -27.62 24.48 16.63
CA MET A 28 -28.72 23.87 15.91
C MET A 28 -29.93 24.80 15.82
N ARG A 29 -30.68 24.67 14.72
CA ARG A 29 -31.96 25.35 14.50
C ARG A 29 -33.07 24.31 14.40
N ASP A 30 -34.17 24.53 15.10
CA ASP A 30 -35.38 23.73 14.99
C ASP A 30 -36.24 24.29 13.84
N LEU A 31 -36.41 23.48 12.79
CA LEU A 31 -37.20 23.81 11.60
C LEU A 31 -38.45 22.93 11.57
N ARG A 32 -39.58 23.53 11.21
CA ARG A 32 -40.86 22.84 11.03
C ARG A 32 -41.28 22.93 9.58
N PHE A 33 -41.73 21.81 9.04
CA PHE A 33 -42.18 21.71 7.67
C PHE A 33 -43.54 20.99 7.60
N ASP A 34 -44.39 21.48 6.72
CA ASP A 34 -45.70 20.90 6.46
C ASP A 34 -45.65 19.89 5.29
N VAL A 35 -46.73 19.12 5.15
CA VAL A 35 -46.81 18.07 4.12
C VAL A 35 -46.74 18.68 2.73
N GLY A 36 -45.87 18.13 1.88
CA GLY A 36 -45.66 18.57 0.49
C GLY A 36 -44.53 19.58 0.31
N GLU A 37 -44.01 20.18 1.40
CA GLU A 37 -42.92 21.15 1.33
C GLU A 37 -41.59 20.50 0.92
N THR A 38 -40.75 21.27 0.24
CA THR A 38 -39.40 20.86 -0.18
C THR A 38 -38.37 21.52 0.73
N VAL A 39 -37.52 20.72 1.37
CA VAL A 39 -36.50 21.23 2.30
C VAL A 39 -35.28 21.76 1.55
N PHE A 40 -34.83 21.02 0.53
CA PHE A 40 -33.75 21.40 -0.38
C PHE A 40 -33.93 20.68 -1.73
N LYS A 41 -33.39 21.25 -2.80
CA LYS A 41 -33.46 20.68 -4.14
C LYS A 41 -32.12 20.09 -4.57
N GLN A 42 -32.18 19.08 -5.42
CA GLN A 42 -30.99 18.52 -6.07
C GLN A 42 -30.20 19.61 -6.79
N GLY A 43 -28.88 19.63 -6.59
CA GLY A 43 -27.97 20.63 -7.16
C GLY A 43 -27.84 21.93 -6.34
N ASP A 44 -28.66 22.12 -5.30
CA ASP A 44 -28.43 23.22 -4.36
C ASP A 44 -27.13 23.00 -3.58
N GLU A 45 -26.49 24.08 -3.15
CA GLU A 45 -25.31 23.98 -2.27
C GLU A 45 -25.69 23.32 -0.94
N ALA A 46 -25.00 22.22 -0.59
CA ALA A 46 -25.17 21.52 0.67
C ALA A 46 -24.52 22.31 1.81
N LYS A 47 -25.35 23.08 2.55
CA LYS A 47 -24.90 24.04 3.57
C LYS A 47 -24.75 23.45 4.97
N GLY A 48 -25.30 22.26 5.21
CA GLY A 48 -25.33 21.65 6.53
C GLY A 48 -26.07 20.31 6.58
N MET A 49 -26.19 19.78 7.79
CA MET A 49 -26.83 18.50 8.08
C MET A 49 -28.25 18.72 8.60
N TYR A 50 -29.15 17.79 8.27
CA TYR A 50 -30.54 17.77 8.70
C TYR A 50 -30.81 16.51 9.52
N MET A 51 -31.54 16.61 10.63
CA MET A 51 -31.90 15.48 11.47
C MET A 51 -33.40 15.50 11.80
N PHE A 52 -34.11 14.43 11.50
CA PHE A 52 -35.54 14.31 11.75
C PHE A 52 -35.81 13.99 13.23
N ILE A 53 -36.47 14.91 13.93
CA ILE A 53 -37.01 14.66 15.27
C ILE A 53 -38.34 13.92 15.18
N SER A 54 -39.19 14.31 14.23
CA SER A 54 -40.51 13.72 13.98
C SER A 54 -40.92 13.92 12.53
N GLY A 55 -41.89 13.13 12.06
CA GLY A 55 -42.39 13.17 10.68
C GLY A 55 -41.58 12.30 9.71
N ARG A 56 -41.91 12.41 8.41
CA ARG A 56 -41.31 11.65 7.32
C ARG A 56 -41.18 12.49 6.05
N GLY A 57 -40.16 12.18 5.27
CA GLY A 57 -39.94 12.72 3.94
C GLY A 57 -39.44 11.65 2.97
N LYS A 58 -39.36 12.00 1.70
CA LYS A 58 -38.79 11.17 0.63
C LYS A 58 -37.69 11.94 -0.10
N LEU A 59 -36.61 11.24 -0.44
CA LEU A 59 -35.54 11.74 -1.29
C LEU A 59 -35.84 11.34 -2.73
N VAL A 60 -35.93 12.33 -3.61
CA VAL A 60 -36.25 12.15 -5.03
C VAL A 60 -35.10 12.70 -5.87
N ARG A 61 -34.52 11.86 -6.72
CA ARG A 61 -33.54 12.27 -7.72
C ARG A 61 -34.25 12.49 -9.05
N THR A 62 -33.97 13.62 -9.69
CA THR A 62 -34.44 13.91 -11.04
C THR A 62 -33.28 13.64 -12.00
N ALA A 63 -33.50 12.75 -12.97
CA ALA A 63 -32.53 12.42 -14.02
C ALA A 63 -32.54 13.49 -15.13
N GLN A 64 -31.55 13.45 -16.02
CA GLN A 64 -31.39 14.43 -17.11
C GLN A 64 -32.55 14.41 -18.12
N ASP A 65 -33.28 13.30 -18.22
CA ASP A 65 -34.47 13.13 -19.05
C ASP A 65 -35.77 13.64 -18.39
N GLY A 66 -35.68 14.17 -17.15
CA GLY A 66 -36.81 14.66 -16.38
C GLY A 66 -37.55 13.58 -15.58
N SER A 67 -37.13 12.32 -15.65
CA SER A 67 -37.73 11.25 -14.84
C SER A 67 -37.35 11.40 -13.35
N GLN A 68 -38.31 11.16 -12.46
CA GLN A 68 -38.11 11.24 -11.01
C GLN A 68 -38.03 9.84 -10.40
N GLN A 69 -36.91 9.55 -9.73
CA GLN A 69 -36.67 8.30 -9.01
C GLN A 69 -36.66 8.57 -7.50
N VAL A 70 -37.50 7.86 -6.74
CA VAL A 70 -37.45 7.88 -5.27
C VAL A 70 -36.27 7.03 -4.81
N LEU A 71 -35.28 7.66 -4.17
CA LEU A 71 -34.08 6.98 -3.68
C LEU A 71 -34.31 6.31 -2.33
N ALA A 72 -34.97 7.02 -1.41
CA ALA A 72 -35.18 6.56 -0.03
C ALA A 72 -36.32 7.34 0.65
N SER A 73 -36.92 6.73 1.67
CA SER A 73 -37.80 7.41 2.63
C SER A 73 -37.02 7.68 3.92
N VAL A 74 -37.15 8.88 4.46
CA VAL A 74 -36.42 9.36 5.63
C VAL A 74 -37.40 9.70 6.75
N GLY A 75 -37.11 9.27 7.98
CA GLY A 75 -38.02 9.46 9.11
C GLY A 75 -37.33 9.80 10.43
N MET A 76 -38.12 9.84 11.51
CA MET A 76 -37.65 10.12 12.87
C MET A 76 -36.35 9.38 13.23
N ASN A 77 -35.41 10.11 13.85
CA ASN A 77 -34.06 9.67 14.22
C ASN A 77 -33.08 9.43 13.06
N GLN A 78 -33.48 9.66 11.82
CA GLN A 78 -32.55 9.62 10.70
C GLN A 78 -32.01 11.02 10.40
N TYR A 79 -30.83 11.05 9.80
CA TYR A 79 -30.11 12.28 9.47
C TYR A 79 -29.59 12.22 8.05
N LEU A 80 -29.37 13.39 7.47
CA LEU A 80 -28.98 13.59 6.08
C LEU A 80 -27.84 14.61 6.01
N ASN A 81 -26.97 14.43 5.02
CA ASN A 81 -25.89 15.36 4.68
C ASN A 81 -24.89 15.61 5.81
N GLU A 82 -24.51 14.57 6.54
CA GLU A 82 -23.46 14.66 7.57
C GLU A 82 -22.15 15.21 6.99
N ALA A 83 -21.76 14.75 5.80
CA ALA A 83 -20.57 15.21 5.07
C ALA A 83 -20.54 16.72 4.80
N ALA A 84 -21.72 17.36 4.63
CA ALA A 84 -21.83 18.79 4.34
C ALA A 84 -21.37 19.67 5.52
N LEU A 85 -21.22 19.11 6.72
CA LEU A 85 -20.61 19.80 7.87
C LEU A 85 -19.10 20.00 7.73
N PHE A 86 -18.43 19.19 6.90
CA PHE A 86 -16.98 19.15 6.81
C PHE A 86 -16.46 19.58 5.43
N LYS A 87 -17.12 19.16 4.34
CA LYS A 87 -16.73 19.47 2.95
C LYS A 87 -17.83 20.29 2.25
N PRO A 88 -17.48 21.24 1.35
CA PRO A 88 -18.46 21.79 0.41
C PRO A 88 -18.97 20.69 -0.52
N GLY A 89 -20.25 20.74 -0.86
CA GLY A 89 -20.87 19.80 -1.79
C GLY A 89 -22.21 20.33 -2.28
N GLU A 90 -22.85 19.53 -3.12
CA GLU A 90 -24.18 19.79 -3.64
C GLU A 90 -25.15 18.72 -3.14
N GLU A 91 -26.42 19.08 -3.07
CA GLU A 91 -27.50 18.18 -2.70
C GLU A 91 -27.70 17.12 -3.79
N SER A 92 -27.47 15.84 -3.46
CA SER A 92 -27.52 14.74 -4.44
C SER A 92 -28.94 14.30 -4.84
N ALA A 93 -29.95 14.83 -4.15
CA ALA A 93 -31.37 14.57 -4.35
C ALA A 93 -32.21 15.72 -3.75
N THR A 94 -33.49 15.77 -4.10
CA THR A 94 -34.47 16.71 -3.53
C THR A 94 -35.18 16.05 -2.35
N LEU A 95 -35.27 16.74 -1.20
CA LEU A 95 -35.99 16.25 -0.02
C LEU A 95 -37.40 16.85 0.04
N GLN A 96 -38.42 16.00 -0.10
CA GLN A 96 -39.83 16.40 -0.02
C GLN A 96 -40.49 15.79 1.22
N ILE A 97 -41.21 16.60 1.99
CA ILE A 97 -41.90 16.17 3.21
C ILE A 97 -43.22 15.46 2.87
N THR A 98 -43.42 14.28 3.44
CA THR A 98 -44.61 13.45 3.22
C THR A 98 -45.52 13.39 4.45
N GLU A 99 -44.98 13.62 5.63
CA GLU A 99 -45.70 13.78 6.90
C GLU A 99 -45.12 14.98 7.64
N GLN A 100 -45.96 15.78 8.31
CA GLN A 100 -45.52 16.99 9.03
C GLN A 100 -44.28 16.71 9.88
N ALA A 101 -43.20 17.44 9.60
CA ALA A 101 -41.87 17.10 10.08
C ALA A 101 -41.26 18.21 10.94
N ARG A 102 -40.52 17.79 11.97
CA ARG A 102 -39.67 18.67 12.77
C ARG A 102 -38.23 18.21 12.58
N ILE A 103 -37.38 19.12 12.13
CA ILE A 103 -36.01 18.83 11.69
C ILE A 103 -35.03 19.75 12.43
N LEU A 104 -34.01 19.17 13.06
CA LEU A 104 -32.86 19.94 13.52
C LEU A 104 -31.89 20.16 12.36
N TYR A 105 -31.57 21.42 12.11
CA TYR A 105 -30.59 21.81 11.11
C TYR A 105 -29.34 22.39 11.77
N ILE A 106 -28.18 21.90 11.37
CA ILE A 106 -26.89 22.48 11.75
C ILE A 106 -26.11 22.88 10.49
N SER A 107 -25.77 24.15 10.39
CA SER A 107 -24.96 24.65 9.28
C SER A 107 -23.48 24.42 9.53
N ARG A 108 -22.72 24.13 8.47
CA ARG A 108 -21.25 24.05 8.50
C ARG A 108 -20.60 25.32 9.05
N ARG A 109 -21.15 26.49 8.70
CA ARG A 109 -20.64 27.78 9.20
C ARG A 109 -20.78 27.86 10.72
N ARG A 110 -21.96 27.54 11.25
CA ARG A 110 -22.22 27.63 12.69
C ARG A 110 -21.44 26.60 13.50
N LEU A 111 -21.30 25.38 12.98
CA LEU A 111 -20.45 24.36 13.60
C LEU A 111 -18.99 24.82 13.65
N ARG A 112 -18.43 25.37 12.55
CA ARG A 112 -17.06 25.90 12.53
C ARG A 112 -16.85 27.05 13.51
N GLU A 113 -17.82 27.96 13.63
CA GLU A 113 -17.76 29.06 14.61
C GLU A 113 -17.64 28.50 16.03
N ILE A 114 -18.49 27.56 16.42
CA ILE A 114 -18.50 26.97 17.77
C ILE A 114 -17.24 26.15 18.04
N VAL A 115 -16.75 25.37 17.07
CA VAL A 115 -15.47 24.65 17.17
C VAL A 115 -14.28 25.63 17.25
N GLY A 116 -14.41 26.83 16.68
CA GLY A 116 -13.42 27.90 16.81
C GLY A 116 -13.36 28.47 18.23
N TYR A 117 -14.51 28.64 18.89
CA TYR A 117 -14.59 29.08 20.29
C TYR A 117 -14.23 27.98 21.30
N HIS A 118 -14.47 26.72 20.95
CA HIS A 118 -14.24 25.54 21.80
C HIS A 118 -13.39 24.48 21.06
N PRO A 119 -12.05 24.65 20.95
CA PRO A 119 -11.18 23.73 20.22
C PRO A 119 -11.20 22.29 20.73
N GLU A 120 -11.50 22.09 22.01
CA GLU A 120 -11.64 20.79 22.67
C GLU A 120 -12.71 19.90 22.02
N MET A 121 -13.72 20.48 21.35
CA MET A 121 -14.74 19.72 20.61
C MET A 121 -14.16 18.93 19.44
N LYS A 122 -13.02 19.35 18.85
CA LYS A 122 -12.42 18.69 17.68
C LYS A 122 -12.10 17.21 17.93
N ARG A 123 -11.78 16.85 19.18
CA ARG A 123 -11.45 15.47 19.55
C ARG A 123 -12.66 14.52 19.51
N TYR A 124 -13.87 15.08 19.57
CA TYR A 124 -15.12 14.33 19.64
C TYR A 124 -15.97 14.43 18.37
N LEU A 125 -15.50 15.17 17.35
CA LEU A 125 -16.13 15.24 16.03
C LEU A 125 -15.42 14.23 15.12
N PRO A 126 -15.88 12.96 15.03
CA PRO A 126 -15.32 12.03 14.07
C PRO A 126 -15.53 12.60 12.67
N ILE A 127 -14.49 12.57 11.84
CA ILE A 127 -14.63 12.87 10.42
C ILE A 127 -15.44 11.72 9.83
N PRO A 128 -16.63 11.97 9.23
CA PRO A 128 -17.42 10.93 8.62
C PRO A 128 -16.60 10.10 7.61
N ASP A 129 -16.74 8.78 7.65
CA ASP A 129 -15.92 7.84 6.88
C ASP A 129 -15.95 8.14 5.36
N ASP A 130 -17.08 8.62 4.86
CA ASP A 130 -17.31 9.05 3.48
C ASP A 130 -16.49 10.30 3.11
N VAL A 131 -16.37 11.29 4.01
CA VAL A 131 -15.51 12.46 3.82
C VAL A 131 -14.04 12.08 3.86
N ALA A 132 -13.65 11.20 4.78
CA ALA A 132 -12.30 10.69 4.86
C ALA A 132 -11.94 9.86 3.60
N ARG A 133 -12.85 9.02 3.10
CA ARG A 133 -12.72 8.28 1.82
C ARG A 133 -12.65 9.22 0.61
N ALA A 134 -13.47 10.26 0.55
CA ALA A 134 -13.45 11.21 -0.56
C ALA A 134 -12.12 11.99 -0.64
N ARG A 135 -11.55 12.39 0.51
CA ARG A 135 -10.23 13.02 0.57
C ARG A 135 -9.09 12.06 0.21
N ARG A 136 -9.24 10.78 0.57
CA ARG A 136 -8.30 9.70 0.20
C ARG A 136 -8.32 9.38 -1.29
N ARG A 137 -9.49 9.41 -1.95
CA ARG A 137 -9.64 9.20 -3.40
C ARG A 137 -8.99 10.30 -4.26
N GLU A 138 -8.81 11.52 -3.76
CA GLU A 138 -8.12 12.59 -4.48
C GLU A 138 -6.58 12.43 -4.46
N GLN A 139 -6.03 11.59 -3.58
CA GLN A 139 -4.59 11.37 -3.42
C GLN A 139 -4.12 10.20 -4.29
N HIS A 140 -3.94 10.43 -5.59
CA HIS A 140 -3.30 9.46 -6.46
C HIS A 140 -1.78 9.57 -6.38
N PHE A 141 -1.08 8.44 -6.26
CA PHE A 141 0.39 8.38 -6.34
C PHE A 141 0.85 7.52 -7.52
N ASP A 142 2.08 7.74 -7.96
CA ASP A 142 2.68 7.02 -9.10
C ASP A 142 2.85 5.53 -8.78
N GLY A 143 2.25 4.65 -9.60
CA GLY A 143 2.17 3.20 -9.35
C GLY A 143 1.09 2.74 -8.37
N GLN A 144 0.03 3.54 -8.16
CA GLN A 144 -1.17 3.13 -7.44
C GLN A 144 -2.04 2.21 -8.29
N ARG A 145 -2.50 1.09 -7.71
CA ARG A 145 -3.35 0.11 -8.41
C ARG A 145 -4.82 0.54 -8.41
N GLU A 146 -5.61 0.07 -9.38
CA GLU A 146 -7.02 0.44 -9.54
C GLU A 146 -7.90 0.10 -8.32
N SER A 147 -7.60 -1.02 -7.62
CA SER A 147 -8.29 -1.47 -6.40
C SER A 147 -7.56 -1.10 -5.10
N GLU A 148 -6.57 -0.21 -5.17
CA GLU A 148 -5.74 0.21 -4.03
C GLU A 148 -6.21 1.57 -3.50
N GLU A 149 -6.64 1.61 -2.24
CA GLU A 149 -7.03 2.86 -1.58
C GLU A 149 -5.89 3.37 -0.69
N VAL A 150 -5.53 4.65 -0.79
CA VAL A 150 -4.53 5.27 0.10
C VAL A 150 -5.17 5.51 1.46
N LEU A 151 -4.71 4.84 2.50
CA LEU A 151 -5.23 5.00 3.86
C LEU A 151 -4.59 6.18 4.58
N LEU A 152 -3.27 6.30 4.45
CA LEU A 152 -2.47 7.36 5.04
C LEU A 152 -1.26 7.67 4.14
N SER A 153 -1.05 8.96 3.85
CA SER A 153 0.20 9.46 3.29
C SER A 153 0.82 10.40 4.30
N THR A 154 1.99 10.02 4.83
CA THR A 154 2.70 10.80 5.86
C THR A 154 4.18 10.95 5.51
N ARG A 155 4.85 11.85 6.21
CA ARG A 155 6.27 12.14 6.07
C ARG A 155 6.95 12.02 7.42
N ARG A 156 8.27 12.10 7.44
CA ARG A 156 9.02 12.23 8.70
C ARG A 156 8.52 13.45 9.48
N HIS A 157 8.42 13.33 10.79
CA HIS A 157 7.99 14.41 11.68
C HIS A 157 8.92 15.61 11.55
N TRP A 158 8.40 16.83 11.68
CA TRP A 158 9.19 18.07 11.50
C TRP A 158 10.38 18.18 12.46
N TRP A 159 10.31 17.54 13.63
CA TRP A 159 11.43 17.44 14.58
C TRP A 159 12.68 16.81 13.95
N ALA A 160 12.50 15.97 12.92
CA ALA A 160 13.60 15.43 12.13
C ALA A 160 14.48 16.53 11.52
N ILE A 161 13.91 17.69 11.14
CA ILE A 161 14.68 18.87 10.70
C ILE A 161 15.23 19.61 11.91
N ALA A 162 14.36 19.91 12.87
CA ALA A 162 14.69 20.80 13.98
C ALA A 162 15.94 20.34 14.75
N ARG A 163 16.08 19.03 14.97
CA ARG A 163 17.24 18.43 15.66
C ARG A 163 18.57 18.53 14.88
N TRP A 164 18.54 18.88 13.59
CA TRP A 164 19.74 19.07 12.76
C TRP A 164 19.99 20.56 12.41
N MET A 165 19.06 21.46 12.73
CA MET A 165 19.19 22.89 12.42
C MET A 165 20.33 23.60 13.18
N TRP A 166 20.86 23.01 14.25
CA TRP A 166 22.02 23.57 14.96
C TRP A 166 23.30 23.52 14.11
N LEU A 167 23.42 22.61 13.13
CA LEU A 167 24.60 22.54 12.26
C LEU A 167 24.75 23.79 11.35
N PRO A 168 23.72 24.20 10.58
CA PRO A 168 23.73 25.49 9.87
C PRO A 168 24.05 26.68 10.78
N VAL A 169 23.50 26.68 12.00
CA VAL A 169 23.76 27.75 12.98
C VAL A 169 25.22 27.76 13.42
N LEU A 170 25.82 26.59 13.69
CA LEU A 170 27.24 26.49 14.02
C LEU A 170 28.14 26.90 12.86
N ILE A 171 27.81 26.53 11.62
CA ILE A 171 28.55 26.98 10.42
C ILE A 171 28.52 28.51 10.36
N LEU A 172 27.33 29.11 10.48
CA LEU A 172 27.19 30.57 10.48
C LEU A 172 27.98 31.22 11.62
N ALA A 173 27.90 30.68 12.83
CA ALA A 173 28.59 31.19 14.00
C ALA A 173 30.12 31.10 13.85
N ALA A 174 30.64 29.99 13.31
CA ALA A 174 32.07 29.79 13.09
C ALA A 174 32.62 30.79 12.06
N PHE A 175 31.98 30.92 10.90
CA PHE A 175 32.40 31.88 9.88
C PHE A 175 32.26 33.33 10.34
N SER A 176 31.21 33.64 11.10
CA SER A 176 31.02 34.98 11.68
C SER A 176 32.09 35.30 12.72
N ALA A 177 32.42 34.35 13.61
CA ALA A 177 33.46 34.52 14.61
C ALA A 177 34.84 34.76 13.97
N VAL A 178 35.19 33.99 12.93
CA VAL A 178 36.44 34.21 12.20
C VAL A 178 36.39 35.56 11.46
N GLY A 179 35.31 35.86 10.74
CA GLY A 179 35.16 37.09 9.96
C GLY A 179 35.28 38.37 10.79
N VAL A 180 34.71 38.40 12.01
CA VAL A 180 34.78 39.58 12.91
C VAL A 180 36.20 39.82 13.43
N ASN A 181 37.03 38.78 13.53
CA ASN A 181 38.42 38.90 14.00
C ASN A 181 39.42 39.25 12.87
N VAL A 182 38.97 39.31 11.61
CA VAL A 182 39.81 39.68 10.46
C VAL A 182 39.84 41.20 10.30
N THR A 183 41.04 41.79 10.33
CA THR A 183 41.25 43.24 10.23
C THR A 183 41.06 43.80 8.81
N ILE A 184 41.16 42.96 7.77
CA ILE A 184 40.97 43.36 6.37
C ILE A 184 39.46 43.35 6.05
N PRO A 185 38.82 44.51 5.77
CA PRO A 185 37.35 44.60 5.65
C PRO A 185 36.76 43.74 4.53
N ALA A 186 37.42 43.70 3.37
CA ALA A 186 36.97 42.89 2.24
C ALA A 186 36.97 41.38 2.56
N LEU A 187 38.03 40.91 3.23
CA LEU A 187 38.14 39.50 3.63
C LEU A 187 37.13 39.15 4.74
N SER A 188 36.92 40.06 5.69
CA SER A 188 35.90 39.93 6.75
C SER A 188 34.49 39.73 6.16
N LEU A 189 34.07 40.64 5.27
CA LEU A 189 32.78 40.54 4.57
C LEU A 189 32.65 39.26 3.74
N THR A 190 33.73 38.84 3.08
CA THR A 190 33.75 37.62 2.27
C THR A 190 33.55 36.37 3.14
N LEU A 191 34.19 36.29 4.30
CA LEU A 191 34.06 35.15 5.22
C LEU A 191 32.66 35.09 5.84
N ILE A 192 32.11 36.23 6.28
CA ILE A 192 30.75 36.30 6.82
C ILE A 192 29.75 35.92 5.72
N GLY A 193 29.90 36.48 4.51
CA GLY A 193 29.06 36.17 3.36
C GLY A 193 29.10 34.68 2.99
N LEU A 194 30.30 34.07 2.97
CA LEU A 194 30.47 32.63 2.75
C LEU A 194 29.78 31.80 3.85
N GLY A 195 29.88 32.23 5.12
CA GLY A 195 29.17 31.61 6.24
C GLY A 195 27.65 31.61 6.06
N VAL A 196 27.08 32.73 5.62
CA VAL A 196 25.64 32.85 5.31
C VAL A 196 25.26 31.92 4.16
N VAL A 197 26.03 31.89 3.08
CA VAL A 197 25.75 31.02 1.92
C VAL A 197 25.82 29.55 2.31
N LEU A 198 26.89 29.12 3.00
CA LEU A 198 27.06 27.73 3.41
C LEU A 198 26.01 27.29 4.42
N SER A 199 25.67 28.14 5.39
CA SER A 199 24.59 27.91 6.35
C SER A 199 23.23 27.78 5.65
N GLY A 200 22.93 28.70 4.72
CA GLY A 200 21.69 28.67 3.93
C GLY A 200 21.58 27.42 3.05
N LEU A 201 22.66 27.02 2.36
CA LEU A 201 22.71 25.79 1.58
C LEU A 201 22.54 24.55 2.45
N ALA A 202 23.19 24.51 3.63
CA ALA A 202 23.03 23.40 4.56
C ALA A 202 21.58 23.31 5.10
N ALA A 203 20.97 24.43 5.46
CA ALA A 203 19.57 24.46 5.91
C ALA A 203 18.61 24.06 4.78
N LEU A 204 18.83 24.53 3.56
CA LEU A 204 18.06 24.16 2.38
C LEU A 204 18.19 22.66 2.09
N TYR A 205 19.40 22.12 2.19
CA TYR A 205 19.65 20.69 2.02
C TYR A 205 18.88 19.85 3.04
N ILE A 206 18.98 20.18 4.33
CA ILE A 206 18.24 19.45 5.40
C ILE A 206 16.73 19.54 5.16
N TYR A 207 16.22 20.72 4.81
CA TYR A 207 14.81 20.91 4.50
C TYR A 207 14.36 20.09 3.30
N ALA A 208 15.15 20.09 2.23
CA ALA A 208 14.83 19.37 1.01
C ALA A 208 14.87 17.85 1.22
N GLU A 209 15.85 17.33 1.96
CA GLU A 209 15.94 15.90 2.31
C GLU A 209 14.69 15.47 3.10
N TRP A 210 14.31 16.22 4.14
CA TRP A 210 13.08 15.96 4.90
C TRP A 210 11.81 16.04 4.05
N ARG A 211 11.74 16.99 3.11
CA ARG A 211 10.58 17.18 2.25
C ARG A 211 10.39 16.01 1.28
N ASN A 212 11.47 15.32 0.92
CA ASN A 212 11.47 14.28 -0.10
C ASN A 212 11.12 12.88 0.42
N ASP A 213 11.38 12.60 1.70
CA ASP A 213 11.05 11.32 2.32
C ASP A 213 9.53 11.18 2.58
N GLN A 214 8.95 10.08 2.11
CA GLN A 214 7.51 9.82 2.27
C GLN A 214 7.21 8.35 2.58
N VAL A 215 6.16 8.16 3.36
CA VAL A 215 5.59 6.86 3.72
C VAL A 215 4.13 6.85 3.33
N ILE A 216 3.75 5.86 2.53
CA ILE A 216 2.39 5.71 2.02
C ILE A 216 1.89 4.35 2.51
N ILE A 217 0.78 4.36 3.23
CA ILE A 217 0.08 3.15 3.68
C ILE A 217 -1.19 3.07 2.88
N THR A 218 -1.36 1.97 2.15
CA THR A 218 -2.53 1.70 1.32
C THR A 218 -3.33 0.54 1.89
N SER A 219 -4.47 0.22 1.28
CA SER A 219 -5.28 -0.94 1.64
C SER A 219 -4.58 -2.27 1.33
N GLN A 220 -3.52 -2.27 0.52
CA GLN A 220 -2.83 -3.50 0.09
C GLN A 220 -1.38 -3.61 0.58
N ARG A 221 -0.67 -2.50 0.81
CA ARG A 221 0.77 -2.51 1.14
C ARG A 221 1.21 -1.25 1.90
N VAL A 222 2.39 -1.34 2.49
CA VAL A 222 3.13 -0.21 3.07
C VAL A 222 4.31 0.10 2.14
N ILE A 223 4.40 1.36 1.71
CA ILE A 223 5.41 1.86 0.77
C ILE A 223 6.26 2.91 1.47
N ARG A 224 7.58 2.78 1.37
CA ARG A 224 8.55 3.79 1.79
C ARG A 224 9.38 4.22 0.60
N ILE A 225 9.41 5.52 0.34
CA ILE A 225 10.22 6.13 -0.72
C ILE A 225 11.21 7.09 -0.06
N GLU A 226 12.50 6.79 -0.23
CA GLU A 226 13.61 7.62 0.23
C GLU A 226 14.33 8.18 -0.99
N ARG A 227 14.60 9.49 -0.98
CA ARG A 227 15.25 10.19 -2.07
C ARG A 227 16.34 11.08 -1.54
N THR A 228 17.58 10.68 -1.74
CA THR A 228 18.75 11.43 -1.31
C THR A 228 19.21 12.38 -2.41
N ILE A 229 19.21 13.68 -2.12
CA ILE A 229 19.40 14.72 -3.14
C ILE A 229 20.84 14.76 -3.68
N ILE A 230 21.84 14.58 -2.81
CA ILE A 230 23.26 14.71 -3.18
C ILE A 230 23.70 13.57 -4.09
N THR A 231 23.31 12.35 -3.75
CA THR A 231 23.65 11.14 -4.52
C THR A 231 22.67 10.88 -5.67
N LEU A 232 21.56 11.64 -5.73
CA LEU A 232 20.38 11.36 -6.55
C LEU A 232 19.95 9.89 -6.40
N ASP A 233 20.10 9.34 -5.18
CA ASP A 233 19.74 7.96 -4.90
C ASP A 233 18.25 7.89 -4.58
N GLU A 234 17.53 7.00 -5.25
CA GLU A 234 16.15 6.69 -4.91
C GLU A 234 16.05 5.24 -4.45
N HIS A 235 15.50 5.06 -3.24
CA HIS A 235 15.24 3.78 -2.63
C HIS A 235 13.74 3.61 -2.39
N ARG A 236 13.13 2.60 -3.04
CA ARG A 236 11.71 2.28 -2.89
C ARG A 236 11.56 0.88 -2.30
N SER A 237 10.98 0.80 -1.11
CA SER A 237 10.67 -0.45 -0.42
C SER A 237 9.16 -0.60 -0.28
N GLU A 238 8.66 -1.79 -0.58
CA GLU A 238 7.24 -2.12 -0.52
C GLU A 238 7.01 -3.43 0.22
N ILE A 239 6.07 -3.42 1.16
CA ILE A 239 5.70 -4.60 1.94
C ILE A 239 4.19 -4.82 1.83
N PRO A 240 3.73 -5.96 1.29
CA PRO A 240 2.31 -6.32 1.29
C PRO A 240 1.74 -6.39 2.70
N LEU A 241 0.54 -5.84 2.93
CA LEU A 241 -0.12 -5.89 4.24
C LEU A 241 -0.37 -7.34 4.74
N SER A 242 -0.57 -8.27 3.81
CA SER A 242 -0.79 -9.69 4.13
C SER A 242 0.45 -10.41 4.64
N SER A 243 1.67 -9.95 4.29
CA SER A 243 2.92 -10.58 4.74
C SER A 243 3.43 -10.03 6.08
N ILE A 244 2.79 -8.98 6.61
CA ILE A 244 3.13 -8.37 7.90
C ILE A 244 2.66 -9.28 9.03
N GLN A 245 3.60 -9.75 9.84
CA GLN A 245 3.30 -10.57 11.02
C GLN A 245 3.03 -9.70 12.24
N GLN A 246 3.91 -8.72 12.46
CA GLN A 246 3.93 -7.88 13.65
C GLN A 246 4.23 -6.43 13.25
N VAL A 247 3.51 -5.50 13.87
CA VAL A 247 3.79 -4.07 13.81
C VAL A 247 4.01 -3.61 15.24
N ASN A 248 5.19 -3.07 15.53
CA ASN A 248 5.52 -2.54 16.84
C ASN A 248 5.68 -1.03 16.73
N ALA A 249 4.86 -0.26 17.43
CA ALA A 249 5.07 1.16 17.62
C ALA A 249 5.89 1.41 18.88
N GLU A 250 7.08 1.99 18.72
CA GLU A 250 7.91 2.45 19.82
C GLU A 250 7.84 3.97 19.90
N LYS A 251 7.09 4.47 20.89
CA LYS A 251 7.08 5.91 21.24
C LYS A 251 8.36 6.35 21.96
N VAL A 252 9.05 5.43 22.63
CA VAL A 252 10.20 5.77 23.47
C VAL A 252 11.49 5.39 22.74
N VAL A 253 12.02 6.31 21.94
CA VAL A 253 13.44 6.25 21.58
C VAL A 253 14.22 6.60 22.86
N PRO A 254 15.05 5.70 23.44
CA PRO A 254 15.68 5.92 24.76
C PRO A 254 16.52 7.20 24.88
N ALA A 255 16.88 7.81 23.74
CA ALA A 255 17.71 9.01 23.66
C ALA A 255 16.93 10.33 23.46
N ASP A 256 15.61 10.32 23.23
CA ASP A 256 14.88 11.52 22.78
C ASP A 256 13.68 11.85 23.70
N LEU A 257 13.90 12.78 24.64
CA LEU A 257 12.91 13.23 25.65
C LEU A 257 11.68 13.90 25.02
N PHE A 258 11.79 14.37 23.78
CA PHE A 258 10.75 15.13 23.08
C PHE A 258 9.69 14.25 22.38
N SER A 259 9.96 12.95 22.23
CA SER A 259 9.06 11.97 21.62
C SER A 259 7.68 11.93 22.27
N ARG A 260 7.63 11.96 23.61
CA ARG A 260 6.39 11.95 24.41
C ARG A 260 5.59 13.24 24.29
N PHE A 261 6.26 14.37 24.10
CA PHE A 261 5.60 15.67 24.05
C PHE A 261 5.04 15.98 22.66
N MET A 262 5.75 15.57 21.61
CA MET A 262 5.40 15.88 20.22
C MET A 262 4.78 14.70 19.47
N ASP A 263 4.49 13.58 20.15
CA ASP A 263 3.81 12.40 19.64
C ASP A 263 4.40 11.86 18.32
N TYR A 264 5.72 11.67 18.31
CA TYR A 264 6.44 11.00 17.24
C TYR A 264 7.20 9.77 17.76
N GLY A 265 7.38 8.78 16.90
CA GLY A 265 8.10 7.56 17.28
C GLY A 265 8.59 6.75 16.09
N THR A 266 8.94 5.50 16.34
CA THR A 266 9.38 4.54 15.33
C THR A 266 8.34 3.45 15.19
N VAL A 267 7.98 3.10 13.97
CA VAL A 267 7.11 1.95 13.67
C VAL A 267 7.96 0.88 12.99
N GLU A 268 8.16 -0.24 13.67
CA GLU A 268 8.84 -1.41 13.12
C GLU A 268 7.79 -2.38 12.55
N VAL A 269 7.82 -2.57 11.24
CA VAL A 269 7.00 -3.56 10.55
C VAL A 269 7.85 -4.80 10.27
N ARG A 270 7.44 -5.95 10.81
CA ARG A 270 8.12 -7.24 10.62
C ARG A 270 7.30 -8.14 9.71
N THR A 271 7.94 -8.68 8.68
CA THR A 271 7.37 -9.64 7.74
C THR A 271 7.69 -11.07 8.14
N ALA A 272 7.02 -12.02 7.48
CA ALA A 272 7.25 -13.44 7.69
C ALA A 272 8.59 -13.95 7.19
N GLY A 273 9.15 -13.32 6.16
CA GLY A 273 10.49 -13.65 5.66
C GLY A 273 11.59 -12.84 6.33
N GLN A 274 12.83 -13.20 6.01
CA GLN A 274 14.03 -12.53 6.54
C GLN A 274 14.39 -11.24 5.74
N GLY A 275 13.62 -10.92 4.68
CA GLY A 275 13.98 -10.02 3.59
C GLY A 275 13.71 -8.53 3.81
N GLY A 276 13.33 -8.11 5.01
CA GLY A 276 13.43 -6.70 5.38
C GLY A 276 12.41 -6.26 6.40
N ASN A 277 12.85 -6.09 7.65
CA ASN A 277 12.11 -5.27 8.60
C ASN A 277 12.04 -3.84 8.03
N LEU A 278 10.83 -3.30 7.90
CA LEU A 278 10.65 -1.91 7.50
C LEU A 278 10.57 -1.06 8.76
N ILE A 279 11.65 -0.35 9.03
CA ILE A 279 11.78 0.52 10.20
C ILE A 279 11.45 1.95 9.79
N LEU A 280 10.25 2.40 10.11
CA LEU A 280 9.79 3.76 9.85
C LEU A 280 10.16 4.64 11.04
N THR A 281 11.15 5.51 10.90
CA THR A 281 11.64 6.38 11.99
C THR A 281 11.01 7.76 11.95
N LEU A 282 10.82 8.36 13.14
CA LEU A 282 10.29 9.71 13.33
C LEU A 282 8.92 9.89 12.65
N ILE A 283 8.02 8.92 12.79
CA ILE A 283 6.66 8.97 12.24
C ILE A 283 5.75 9.72 13.22
N PRO A 284 4.92 10.68 12.73
CA PRO A 284 3.88 11.31 13.55
C PRO A 284 2.80 10.30 13.90
N ASP A 285 2.32 10.31 15.15
CA ASP A 285 1.28 9.40 15.64
C ASP A 285 1.59 7.91 15.34
N PRO A 286 2.65 7.34 15.95
CA PRO A 286 3.08 5.98 15.65
C PRO A 286 2.06 4.92 16.10
N GLU A 287 1.28 5.19 17.16
CA GLU A 287 0.20 4.31 17.63
C GLU A 287 -0.97 4.33 16.64
N GLY A 288 -1.42 5.50 16.17
CA GLY A 288 -2.46 5.59 15.15
C GLY A 288 -2.06 4.91 13.83
N VAL A 289 -0.77 4.95 13.46
CA VAL A 289 -0.25 4.21 12.30
C VAL A 289 -0.29 2.69 12.52
N GLN A 290 0.10 2.23 13.71
CA GLN A 290 0.03 0.82 14.08
C GLN A 290 -1.42 0.32 14.06
N ASP A 291 -2.33 1.05 14.72
CA ASP A 291 -3.76 0.74 14.77
C ASP A 291 -4.37 0.71 13.37
N LEU A 292 -4.01 1.67 12.49
CA LEU A 292 -4.48 1.69 11.10
C LEU A 292 -4.07 0.42 10.33
N ILE A 293 -2.82 -0.03 10.49
CA ILE A 293 -2.32 -1.24 9.82
C ILE A 293 -3.03 -2.48 10.39
N PHE A 294 -3.19 -2.58 11.72
CA PHE A 294 -3.87 -3.70 12.36
C PHE A 294 -5.36 -3.75 12.02
N ASP A 295 -6.08 -2.63 12.11
CA ASP A 295 -7.50 -2.54 11.80
C ASP A 295 -7.77 -2.93 10.36
N ASN A 296 -6.95 -2.48 9.41
CA ASN A 296 -7.13 -2.84 8.01
C ASN A 296 -6.94 -4.35 7.79
N ARG A 297 -5.90 -4.94 8.40
CA ARG A 297 -5.66 -6.38 8.35
C ARG A 297 -6.81 -7.18 8.95
N SER A 298 -7.31 -6.77 10.13
CA SER A 298 -8.42 -7.44 10.81
C SER A 298 -9.73 -7.32 10.03
N ARG A 299 -10.01 -6.16 9.42
CA ARG A 299 -11.17 -5.99 8.54
C ARG A 299 -11.13 -6.94 7.34
N ARG A 300 -9.98 -7.06 6.67
CA ARG A 300 -9.82 -8.02 5.56
C ARG A 300 -10.03 -9.47 6.00
N HIS A 301 -9.47 -9.87 7.13
CA HIS A 301 -9.72 -11.22 7.65
C HIS A 301 -11.21 -11.46 7.96
N GLN A 302 -11.90 -10.48 8.55
CA GLN A 302 -13.35 -10.61 8.83
C GLN A 302 -14.21 -10.61 7.57
N GLU A 303 -13.85 -9.82 6.56
CA GLU A 303 -14.52 -9.83 5.25
C GLU A 303 -14.36 -11.20 4.59
N GLN A 304 -13.15 -11.74 4.54
CA GLN A 304 -12.88 -13.09 4.05
C GLN A 304 -13.66 -14.15 4.83
N GLU A 305 -13.73 -14.08 6.17
CA GLU A 305 -14.54 -15.03 6.95
C GLU A 305 -16.04 -14.91 6.67
N ARG A 306 -16.56 -13.70 6.44
CA ARG A 306 -17.98 -13.48 6.11
C ARG A 306 -18.31 -14.00 4.73
N GLU A 307 -17.49 -13.67 3.74
CA GLU A 307 -17.58 -14.22 2.38
C GLU A 307 -17.47 -15.75 2.42
N HIS A 308 -16.54 -16.28 3.20
CA HIS A 308 -16.38 -17.71 3.40
C HIS A 308 -17.65 -18.35 3.99
N ARG A 309 -18.22 -17.78 5.07
CA ARG A 309 -19.48 -18.27 5.66
C ARG A 309 -20.66 -18.17 4.71
N GLN A 310 -20.73 -17.10 3.92
CA GLN A 310 -21.77 -16.94 2.90
C GLN A 310 -21.62 -17.98 1.78
N SER A 311 -20.39 -18.26 1.33
CA SER A 311 -20.14 -19.28 0.32
C SER A 311 -20.51 -20.68 0.81
N ILE A 312 -20.19 -21.03 2.07
CA ILE A 312 -20.61 -22.29 2.70
C ILE A 312 -22.14 -22.37 2.74
N ARG A 313 -22.81 -21.30 3.16
CA ARG A 313 -24.28 -21.28 3.25
C ARG A 313 -24.92 -21.47 1.87
N ALA A 314 -24.42 -20.77 0.87
CA ALA A 314 -24.88 -20.90 -0.51
C ALA A 314 -24.64 -22.31 -1.07
N GLU A 315 -23.52 -22.96 -0.72
CA GLU A 315 -23.22 -24.33 -1.12
C GLU A 315 -24.14 -25.35 -0.43
N VAL A 316 -24.37 -25.19 0.88
CA VAL A 316 -25.33 -26.01 1.65
C VAL A 316 -26.72 -25.91 1.03
N ASP A 317 -27.18 -24.69 0.74
CA ASP A 317 -28.46 -24.45 0.09
C ASP A 317 -28.50 -25.08 -1.32
N ARG A 318 -27.40 -25.04 -2.08
CA ARG A 318 -27.25 -25.68 -3.40
C ARG A 318 -27.36 -27.21 -3.32
N VAL A 319 -26.61 -27.85 -2.43
CA VAL A 319 -26.61 -29.31 -2.26
C VAL A 319 -27.97 -29.81 -1.76
N LEU A 320 -28.62 -29.06 -0.87
CA LEU A 320 -29.97 -29.38 -0.38
C LEU A 320 -31.05 -29.20 -1.45
N SER A 321 -30.89 -28.24 -2.36
CA SER A 321 -31.84 -27.97 -3.46
C SER A 321 -31.65 -28.85 -4.70
N GLY A 322 -30.55 -29.61 -4.79
CA GLY A 322 -30.32 -30.60 -5.85
C GLY A 322 -30.01 -30.00 -7.22
N GLN A 323 -29.43 -28.79 -7.27
CA GLN A 323 -28.97 -28.18 -8.52
C GLN A 323 -27.56 -28.67 -8.89
N ASP A 324 -27.45 -29.36 -10.03
CA ASP A 324 -26.19 -29.78 -10.67
C ASP A 324 -25.48 -28.59 -11.38
N PRO A 325 -24.16 -28.64 -11.60
CA PRO A 325 -23.32 -27.48 -11.88
C PRO A 325 -23.23 -27.18 -13.38
N ASP A 326 -23.88 -26.10 -13.83
CA ASP A 326 -23.52 -25.42 -15.08
C ASP A 326 -23.33 -23.94 -14.79
N ILE A 327 -22.23 -23.62 -14.12
CA ILE A 327 -21.62 -22.29 -14.19
C ILE A 327 -20.14 -22.52 -14.42
N GLU A 328 -19.77 -22.69 -15.69
CA GLU A 328 -18.39 -22.45 -16.11
C GLU A 328 -17.98 -21.07 -15.62
N PRO A 329 -16.81 -20.92 -14.95
CA PRO A 329 -16.27 -19.61 -14.66
C PRO A 329 -16.14 -18.86 -15.99
N ASP A 330 -16.59 -17.61 -16.03
CA ASP A 330 -16.41 -16.74 -17.19
C ASP A 330 -14.90 -16.44 -17.36
N GLU A 331 -14.15 -17.37 -17.96
CA GLU A 331 -12.71 -17.25 -18.26
C GLU A 331 -12.43 -15.97 -19.08
N ARG A 332 -13.43 -15.47 -19.81
CA ARG A 332 -13.36 -14.26 -20.61
C ARG A 332 -13.23 -12.98 -19.76
N ALA A 333 -13.66 -13.00 -18.49
CA ALA A 333 -13.49 -11.87 -17.58
C ALA A 333 -12.04 -11.75 -17.07
N ILE A 334 -11.29 -12.86 -17.02
CA ILE A 334 -9.89 -12.90 -16.56
C ILE A 334 -8.94 -12.42 -17.66
N GLU A 335 -9.25 -12.68 -18.94
CA GLU A 335 -8.44 -12.21 -20.07
C GLU A 335 -8.54 -10.69 -20.32
N GLN A 336 -9.69 -10.09 -20.00
CA GLN A 336 -9.95 -8.66 -20.24
C GLN A 336 -9.23 -7.71 -19.27
N GLU A 337 -8.66 -8.21 -18.17
CA GLU A 337 -7.92 -7.42 -17.16
C GLU A 337 -6.40 -7.34 -17.45
N SER A 338 -5.99 -7.66 -18.68
CA SER A 338 -4.64 -7.42 -19.18
C SER A 338 -4.46 -5.96 -19.57
N VAL A 339 -4.47 -5.08 -18.55
CA VAL A 339 -4.12 -3.66 -18.72
C VAL A 339 -2.75 -3.56 -19.39
N TYR A 340 -2.78 -3.00 -20.60
CA TYR A 340 -1.67 -2.69 -21.48
C TYR A 340 -0.43 -2.27 -20.69
N ILE A 341 0.63 -3.09 -20.76
CA ILE A 341 1.99 -2.60 -20.56
C ILE A 341 2.16 -1.49 -21.59
N THR A 342 2.26 -0.25 -21.12
CA THR A 342 2.68 0.91 -21.92
C THR A 342 3.85 0.46 -22.78
N HIS A 343 3.64 0.34 -24.10
CA HIS A 343 4.68 -0.10 -25.01
C HIS A 343 5.96 0.70 -24.72
N PRO A 344 7.10 0.05 -24.47
CA PRO A 344 8.34 0.78 -24.26
C PRO A 344 8.59 1.66 -25.48
N PRO A 345 9.20 2.85 -25.31
CA PRO A 345 9.52 3.71 -26.44
C PRO A 345 10.27 2.89 -27.49
N ARG A 346 9.81 2.93 -28.75
CA ARG A 346 10.47 2.30 -29.90
C ARG A 346 11.85 2.94 -30.11
N GLY A 347 12.81 2.57 -29.27
CA GLY A 347 14.23 2.85 -29.45
C GLY A 347 14.88 1.75 -30.28
N PHE A 348 16.08 2.02 -30.79
CA PHE A 348 16.85 1.06 -31.60
C PHE A 348 17.26 -0.22 -30.86
N LEU A 349 17.12 -0.27 -29.53
CA LEU A 349 17.43 -1.42 -28.69
C LEU A 349 16.33 -1.62 -27.63
N PRO A 350 15.30 -2.46 -27.88
CA PRO A 350 14.25 -2.70 -26.91
C PRO A 350 14.82 -3.44 -25.69
N THR A 351 14.77 -2.79 -24.53
CA THR A 351 15.24 -3.38 -23.26
C THR A 351 14.12 -4.13 -22.52
N ILE A 352 12.88 -4.01 -22.99
CA ILE A 352 11.70 -4.64 -22.41
C ILE A 352 10.86 -5.14 -23.57
N TYR A 353 10.40 -6.38 -23.51
CA TYR A 353 9.44 -6.95 -24.44
C TYR A 353 8.60 -8.01 -23.74
N THR A 354 7.44 -8.32 -24.30
CA THR A 354 6.57 -9.39 -23.81
C THR A 354 6.69 -10.56 -24.77
N ASP A 355 6.86 -11.76 -24.21
CA ASP A 355 6.92 -13.01 -24.94
C ASP A 355 5.50 -13.48 -25.34
N ASP A 356 5.41 -14.45 -26.25
CA ASP A 356 4.14 -15.02 -26.71
C ASP A 356 3.35 -15.69 -25.55
N ASP A 357 4.07 -16.20 -24.54
CA ASP A 357 3.53 -16.76 -23.30
C ASP A 357 3.05 -15.70 -22.28
N GLY A 358 3.08 -14.41 -22.62
CA GLY A 358 2.70 -13.31 -21.71
C GLY A 358 3.76 -12.98 -20.64
N ASN A 359 4.94 -13.61 -20.70
CA ASN A 359 6.07 -13.32 -19.83
C ASN A 359 6.74 -12.00 -20.23
N THR A 360 7.15 -11.18 -19.25
CA THR A 360 7.88 -9.93 -19.55
C THR A 360 9.37 -10.16 -19.44
N VAL A 361 10.10 -9.92 -20.53
CA VAL A 361 11.55 -10.05 -20.60
C VAL A 361 12.21 -8.69 -20.46
N TYR A 362 13.13 -8.59 -19.51
CA TYR A 362 13.92 -7.41 -19.21
C TYR A 362 15.38 -7.63 -19.58
N ARG A 363 15.99 -6.64 -20.22
CA ARG A 363 17.41 -6.61 -20.56
C ARG A 363 18.12 -5.47 -19.84
N LYS A 364 19.45 -5.59 -19.76
CA LYS A 364 20.32 -4.51 -19.27
C LYS A 364 20.13 -3.24 -20.12
N HIS A 365 20.13 -2.09 -19.48
CA HIS A 365 19.85 -0.80 -20.11
C HIS A 365 20.90 -0.43 -21.18
N ALA A 366 20.48 0.27 -22.24
CA ALA A 366 21.35 0.62 -23.37
C ALA A 366 22.55 1.50 -22.97
N PHE A 367 22.40 2.37 -21.96
CA PHE A 367 23.52 3.18 -21.46
C PHE A 367 24.63 2.32 -20.82
N TYR A 368 24.25 1.21 -20.16
CA TYR A 368 25.24 0.26 -19.62
C TYR A 368 26.07 -0.35 -20.75
N TYR A 369 25.41 -0.76 -21.84
CA TYR A 369 26.08 -1.24 -23.06
C TYR A 369 27.02 -0.18 -23.64
N MET A 370 26.56 1.06 -23.82
CA MET A 370 27.38 2.15 -24.37
C MET A 370 28.60 2.47 -23.50
N ARG A 371 28.44 2.49 -22.18
CA ARG A 371 29.55 2.70 -21.25
C ARG A 371 30.57 1.57 -21.33
N ARG A 372 30.13 0.31 -21.36
CA ARG A 372 31.04 -0.85 -21.39
C ARG A 372 31.73 -1.04 -22.74
N THR A 373 31.08 -0.66 -23.84
CA THR A 373 31.66 -0.68 -25.19
C THR A 373 32.57 0.51 -25.48
N SER A 374 32.49 1.61 -24.71
CA SER A 374 33.35 2.79 -24.92
C SER A 374 34.84 2.48 -24.84
N LEU A 375 35.26 1.60 -23.91
CA LEU A 375 36.66 1.26 -23.70
C LEU A 375 37.27 0.40 -24.82
N PRO A 376 36.66 -0.71 -25.28
CA PRO A 376 37.16 -1.43 -26.45
C PRO A 376 37.10 -0.60 -27.74
N VAL A 377 36.08 0.26 -27.90
CA VAL A 377 36.02 1.22 -29.02
C VAL A 377 37.17 2.22 -28.95
N PHE A 378 37.50 2.73 -27.76
CA PHE A 378 38.64 3.62 -27.56
C PHE A 378 39.97 2.91 -27.88
N VAL A 379 40.16 1.68 -27.41
CA VAL A 379 41.32 0.83 -27.77
C VAL A 379 41.43 0.66 -29.28
N MET A 380 40.30 0.38 -29.95
CA MET A 380 40.23 0.24 -31.40
C MET A 380 40.59 1.56 -32.13
N LEU A 381 40.09 2.71 -31.66
CA LEU A 381 40.44 4.02 -32.20
C LEU A 381 41.93 4.34 -32.00
N CYS A 382 42.49 4.06 -30.82
CA CYS A 382 43.93 4.18 -30.59
C CYS A 382 44.73 3.27 -31.52
N ALA A 383 44.27 2.04 -31.77
CA ALA A 383 44.88 1.12 -32.72
C ALA A 383 44.90 1.69 -34.14
N VAL A 384 43.78 2.28 -34.59
CA VAL A 384 43.67 2.93 -35.91
C VAL A 384 44.65 4.10 -36.01
N VAL A 385 44.74 4.94 -34.97
CA VAL A 385 45.72 6.03 -34.94
C VAL A 385 47.15 5.48 -35.01
N LEU A 386 47.48 4.43 -34.25
CA LEU A 386 48.79 3.79 -34.31
C LEU A 386 49.09 3.19 -35.69
N LEU A 387 48.09 2.59 -36.37
CA LEU A 387 48.22 2.08 -37.74
C LEU A 387 48.56 3.19 -38.74
N LEU A 388 47.96 4.39 -38.60
CA LEU A 388 48.26 5.53 -39.46
C LEU A 388 49.70 6.04 -39.32
N PHE A 389 50.30 5.89 -38.13
CA PHE A 389 51.69 6.30 -37.85
C PHE A 389 52.71 5.15 -37.95
N ALA A 390 52.25 3.90 -38.08
CA ALA A 390 53.10 2.70 -38.09
C ALA A 390 54.14 2.70 -39.22
N GLY A 391 53.84 3.37 -40.35
CA GLY A 391 54.78 3.54 -41.47
C GLY A 391 56.12 4.17 -41.09
N ARG A 392 56.19 4.93 -39.99
CA ARG A 392 57.45 5.54 -39.48
C ARG A 392 58.33 4.59 -38.68
N PHE A 393 57.78 3.47 -38.20
CA PHE A 393 58.43 2.57 -37.23
C PHE A 393 58.64 1.13 -37.75
N GLY A 394 58.18 0.84 -38.98
CA GLY A 394 58.39 -0.45 -39.64
C GLY A 394 57.33 -1.51 -39.36
N LEU A 395 57.55 -2.73 -39.88
CA LEU A 395 56.56 -3.81 -39.94
C LEU A 395 56.08 -4.28 -38.55
N MET A 396 56.95 -4.25 -37.53
CA MET A 396 56.58 -4.59 -36.15
C MET A 396 55.53 -3.64 -35.56
N ALA A 397 55.53 -2.36 -35.96
CA ALA A 397 54.52 -1.39 -35.51
C ALA A 397 53.13 -1.68 -36.11
N TYR A 398 53.07 -2.13 -37.37
CA TYR A 398 51.82 -2.59 -37.99
C TYR A 398 51.29 -3.84 -37.31
N ALA A 399 52.15 -4.81 -37.00
CA ALA A 399 51.76 -6.03 -36.30
C ALA A 399 51.21 -5.72 -34.89
N GLY A 400 51.88 -4.84 -34.14
CA GLY A 400 51.42 -4.41 -32.82
C GLY A 400 50.09 -3.66 -32.86
N ALA A 401 49.95 -2.67 -33.75
CA ALA A 401 48.71 -1.89 -33.88
C ALA A 401 47.55 -2.75 -34.42
N GLY A 402 47.82 -3.66 -35.35
CA GLY A 402 46.85 -4.66 -35.82
C GLY A 402 46.40 -5.60 -34.70
N GLY A 403 47.34 -6.13 -33.90
CA GLY A 403 47.02 -6.96 -32.74
C GLY A 403 46.14 -6.24 -31.71
N LEU A 404 46.42 -4.96 -31.45
CA LEU A 404 45.63 -4.13 -30.53
C LEU A 404 44.22 -3.86 -31.08
N PHE A 405 44.07 -3.68 -32.40
CA PHE A 405 42.77 -3.58 -33.07
C PHE A 405 41.96 -4.87 -32.94
N PHE A 406 42.56 -6.03 -33.23
CA PHE A 406 41.90 -7.34 -33.09
C PHE A 406 41.51 -7.64 -31.64
N PHE A 407 42.37 -7.29 -30.68
CA PHE A 407 42.05 -7.40 -29.26
C PHE A 407 40.85 -6.52 -28.90
N GLY A 408 40.82 -5.27 -29.35
CA GLY A 408 39.67 -4.38 -29.18
C GLY A 408 38.38 -4.93 -29.80
N LEU A 409 38.47 -5.53 -30.99
CA LEU A 409 37.33 -6.15 -31.68
C LEU A 409 36.81 -7.39 -30.93
N MET A 410 37.70 -8.27 -30.46
CA MET A 410 37.33 -9.45 -29.66
C MET A 410 36.71 -9.05 -28.33
N TRP A 411 37.24 -8.02 -27.67
CA TRP A 411 36.67 -7.47 -26.45
C TRP A 411 35.31 -6.83 -26.70
N PHE A 412 35.16 -6.04 -27.76
CA PHE A 412 33.86 -5.48 -28.16
C PHE A 412 32.84 -6.60 -28.40
N TRP A 413 33.21 -7.64 -29.14
CA TRP A 413 32.37 -8.80 -29.39
C TRP A 413 31.95 -9.50 -28.08
N TRP A 414 32.87 -9.66 -27.12
CA TRP A 414 32.55 -10.23 -25.81
C TRP A 414 31.51 -9.39 -25.07
N VAL A 415 31.69 -8.06 -25.00
CA VAL A 415 30.77 -7.15 -24.32
C VAL A 415 29.40 -7.13 -24.99
N ASP A 416 29.37 -7.16 -26.32
CA ASP A 416 28.15 -7.21 -27.11
C ASP A 416 27.40 -8.53 -26.94
N TRP A 417 28.12 -9.65 -26.91
CA TRP A 417 27.55 -10.97 -26.64
C TRP A 417 26.91 -11.04 -25.25
N ASP A 418 27.64 -10.64 -24.22
CA ASP A 418 27.19 -10.60 -22.81
C ASP A 418 25.91 -9.77 -22.67
N TRP A 419 25.89 -8.56 -23.24
CA TRP A 419 24.71 -7.70 -23.18
C TRP A 419 23.50 -8.27 -23.94
N ARG A 420 23.70 -8.98 -25.06
CA ARG A 420 22.60 -9.56 -25.85
C ARG A 420 21.99 -10.82 -25.23
N HIS A 421 22.77 -11.57 -24.45
CA HIS A 421 22.34 -12.87 -23.91
C HIS A 421 22.06 -12.85 -22.41
N ASP A 422 22.27 -11.72 -21.73
CA ASP A 422 21.83 -11.51 -20.36
C ASP A 422 20.43 -10.89 -20.33
N TYR A 423 19.47 -11.67 -19.86
CA TYR A 423 18.09 -11.22 -19.71
C TYR A 423 17.41 -11.85 -18.50
N TYR A 424 16.42 -11.13 -18.00
CA TYR A 424 15.61 -11.53 -16.86
C TYR A 424 14.18 -11.74 -17.35
N VAL A 425 13.59 -12.88 -17.03
CA VAL A 425 12.21 -13.19 -17.41
C VAL A 425 11.35 -13.15 -16.15
N VAL A 426 10.31 -12.34 -16.16
CA VAL A 426 9.31 -12.29 -15.09
C VAL A 426 8.04 -12.92 -15.63
N GLY A 427 7.75 -14.14 -15.17
CA GLY A 427 6.53 -14.87 -15.48
C GLY A 427 5.51 -14.83 -14.35
N ASP A 428 4.40 -15.55 -14.56
CA ASP A 428 3.28 -15.61 -13.60
C ASP A 428 3.56 -16.49 -12.38
N GLU A 429 4.40 -17.51 -12.52
CA GLU A 429 4.73 -18.46 -11.45
C GLU A 429 6.18 -18.34 -10.95
N MET A 430 7.08 -17.93 -11.84
CA MET A 430 8.51 -17.91 -11.59
C MET A 430 9.22 -16.73 -12.26
N ILE A 431 10.34 -16.36 -11.68
CA ILE A 431 11.29 -15.38 -12.18
C ILE A 431 12.55 -16.14 -12.58
N GLN A 432 13.02 -15.94 -13.82
CA GLN A 432 14.22 -16.58 -14.35
C GLN A 432 15.30 -15.51 -14.57
N LEU A 433 16.50 -15.77 -14.09
CA LEU A 433 17.68 -14.94 -14.31
C LEU A 433 18.64 -15.76 -15.19
N ILE A 434 18.71 -15.40 -16.47
CA ILE A 434 19.46 -16.16 -17.48
C ILE A 434 20.72 -15.37 -17.84
N HIS A 435 21.87 -15.93 -17.47
CA HIS A 435 23.18 -15.41 -17.86
C HIS A 435 23.89 -16.44 -18.74
N ARG A 436 24.10 -16.11 -20.03
CA ARG A 436 24.78 -17.02 -20.96
C ARG A 436 26.21 -16.58 -21.19
N ARG A 437 27.17 -17.48 -20.97
CA ARG A 437 28.59 -17.17 -21.12
C ARG A 437 29.09 -17.61 -22.51
N PRO A 438 29.88 -16.79 -23.22
CA PRO A 438 30.45 -17.21 -24.50
C PRO A 438 31.47 -18.35 -24.32
N LEU A 439 31.72 -19.13 -25.38
CA LEU A 439 32.84 -20.11 -25.48
C LEU A 439 32.80 -21.29 -24.51
N PHE A 440 31.81 -22.18 -24.61
CA PHE A 440 31.70 -23.44 -23.83
C PHE A 440 31.81 -23.27 -22.30
N LEU A 441 31.67 -22.05 -21.78
CA LEU A 441 31.58 -21.76 -20.36
C LEU A 441 30.19 -22.18 -19.85
N GLN A 442 30.11 -22.57 -18.59
CA GLN A 442 28.85 -23.02 -17.99
C GLN A 442 27.86 -21.85 -17.87
N ASP A 443 26.64 -22.07 -18.36
CA ASP A 443 25.52 -21.14 -18.22
C ASP A 443 24.99 -21.14 -16.78
N GLU A 444 24.51 -19.98 -16.35
CA GLU A 444 23.94 -19.76 -15.03
C GLU A 444 22.47 -19.38 -15.20
N ASP A 445 21.59 -20.36 -14.94
CA ASP A 445 20.13 -20.19 -14.96
C ASP A 445 19.60 -20.30 -13.52
N ASP A 446 19.20 -19.16 -13.00
CA ASP A 446 18.68 -19.01 -11.65
C ASP A 446 17.16 -18.85 -11.69
N GLN A 447 16.44 -19.80 -11.12
CA GLN A 447 14.98 -19.81 -11.12
C GLN A 447 14.42 -19.60 -9.72
N VAL A 448 13.51 -18.62 -9.59
CA VAL A 448 12.87 -18.26 -8.33
C VAL A 448 11.36 -18.34 -8.47
N LEU A 449 10.72 -19.17 -7.66
CA LEU A 449 9.27 -19.19 -7.56
C LEU A 449 8.76 -17.87 -6.97
N LEU A 450 7.73 -17.31 -7.59
CA LEU A 450 7.13 -16.04 -7.19
C LEU A 450 6.53 -16.09 -5.78
N GLU A 451 6.11 -17.29 -5.35
CA GLU A 451 5.68 -17.60 -3.98
C GLU A 451 6.78 -17.31 -2.93
N ARG A 452 8.03 -17.64 -3.26
CA ARG A 452 9.17 -17.50 -2.34
C ARG A 452 9.68 -16.06 -2.23
N VAL A 453 9.14 -15.13 -3.00
CA VAL A 453 9.55 -13.73 -2.94
C VAL A 453 8.96 -13.08 -1.68
N ASP A 454 9.82 -12.62 -0.77
CA ASP A 454 9.38 -11.92 0.46
C ASP A 454 9.21 -10.43 0.20
N ASN A 455 10.26 -9.81 -0.36
CA ASN A 455 10.36 -8.37 -0.53
C ASN A 455 11.11 -8.05 -1.83
N VAL A 456 10.65 -7.00 -2.52
CA VAL A 456 11.25 -6.49 -3.75
C VAL A 456 11.61 -5.04 -3.52
N ILE A 457 12.88 -4.70 -3.69
CA ILE A 457 13.42 -3.36 -3.46
C ILE A 457 13.98 -2.82 -4.78
N ALA A 458 13.49 -1.68 -5.23
CA ALA A 458 14.07 -0.95 -6.36
C ALA A 458 15.04 0.12 -5.86
N ARG A 459 16.24 0.17 -6.46
CA ARG A 459 17.28 1.15 -6.14
C ARG A 459 17.85 1.78 -7.39
N ARG A 460 17.99 3.11 -7.39
CA ARG A 460 18.67 3.88 -8.43
C ARG A 460 19.76 4.72 -7.81
N THR A 461 21.00 4.23 -7.81
CA THR A 461 22.11 4.91 -7.14
C THR A 461 23.02 5.63 -8.11
N GLY A 462 23.09 6.96 -8.03
CA GLY A 462 24.02 7.80 -8.78
C GLY A 462 23.34 8.69 -9.83
N ILE A 463 24.10 9.68 -10.30
CA ILE A 463 23.61 10.74 -11.20
C ILE A 463 23.11 10.15 -12.53
N PHE A 464 23.86 9.22 -13.11
CA PHE A 464 23.52 8.61 -14.41
C PHE A 464 22.29 7.71 -14.31
N GLN A 465 22.19 6.96 -13.21
CA GLN A 465 21.06 6.08 -12.89
C GLN A 465 19.76 6.88 -12.73
N ALA A 466 19.83 8.03 -12.05
CA ALA A 466 18.71 8.95 -11.90
C ALA A 466 18.32 9.61 -13.23
N LEU A 467 19.31 10.09 -14.01
CA LEU A 467 19.07 10.81 -15.27
C LEU A 467 18.51 9.90 -16.38
N PHE A 468 19.05 8.68 -16.51
CA PHE A 468 18.65 7.72 -17.54
C PHE A 468 17.65 6.67 -17.02
N ASN A 469 17.15 6.83 -15.80
CA ASN A 469 16.17 5.97 -15.17
C ASN A 469 16.49 4.46 -15.26
N TYR A 470 17.72 4.07 -14.92
CA TYR A 470 18.12 2.66 -14.82
C TYR A 470 18.71 2.36 -13.44
N GLY A 471 18.62 1.13 -12.98
CA GLY A 471 19.09 0.78 -11.64
C GLY A 471 19.09 -0.71 -11.36
N VAL A 472 18.92 -1.07 -10.09
CA VAL A 472 18.96 -2.45 -9.61
C VAL A 472 17.64 -2.79 -8.91
N VAL A 473 17.12 -3.98 -9.18
CA VAL A 473 16.02 -4.56 -8.37
C VAL A 473 16.60 -5.70 -7.54
N LYS A 474 16.47 -5.59 -6.22
CA LYS A 474 16.89 -6.61 -5.27
C LYS A 474 15.67 -7.39 -4.81
N ILE A 475 15.70 -8.70 -5.02
CA ILE A 475 14.66 -9.64 -4.63
C ILE A 475 15.18 -10.45 -3.44
N SER A 476 14.44 -10.40 -2.34
CA SER A 476 14.76 -11.16 -1.12
C SER A 476 13.80 -12.35 -1.00
N LEU A 477 14.33 -13.51 -0.66
CA LEU A 477 13.59 -14.77 -0.64
C LEU A 477 13.20 -15.19 0.78
N ILE A 478 12.05 -15.85 0.92
CA ILE A 478 11.58 -16.46 2.16
C ILE A 478 12.47 -17.68 2.48
N GLY A 479 13.06 -17.71 3.67
CA GLY A 479 13.90 -18.83 4.13
C GLY A 479 15.31 -18.88 3.53
N GLY A 480 15.70 -17.91 2.69
CA GLY A 480 17.07 -17.77 2.20
C GLY A 480 18.03 -17.21 3.26
N ASN A 481 19.33 -17.39 3.05
CA ASN A 481 20.34 -16.75 3.90
C ASN A 481 20.31 -15.21 3.73
N ARG A 482 20.71 -14.45 4.76
CA ARG A 482 20.70 -12.97 4.75
C ARG A 482 21.44 -12.33 3.56
N ASP A 483 22.42 -13.02 3.00
CA ASP A 483 23.21 -12.56 1.87
C ASP A 483 22.74 -13.13 0.53
N GLU A 484 21.78 -14.04 0.52
CA GLU A 484 21.26 -14.68 -0.68
C GLU A 484 20.09 -13.87 -1.26
N HIS A 485 20.43 -12.99 -2.19
CA HIS A 485 19.48 -12.13 -2.87
C HIS A 485 19.66 -12.23 -4.37
N LYS A 486 18.56 -12.28 -5.11
CA LYS A 486 18.62 -12.23 -6.57
C LYS A 486 18.57 -10.78 -7.02
N LEU A 487 19.45 -10.44 -7.96
CA LEU A 487 19.68 -9.08 -8.42
C LEU A 487 19.36 -8.96 -9.90
N PHE A 488 18.53 -7.98 -10.22
CA PHE A 488 18.35 -7.51 -11.58
C PHE A 488 19.28 -6.33 -11.74
N GLU A 489 20.36 -6.51 -12.48
CA GLU A 489 21.40 -5.49 -12.58
C GLU A 489 21.17 -4.57 -13.78
N HIS A 490 21.34 -3.26 -13.58
CA HIS A 490 21.33 -2.24 -14.63
C HIS A 490 20.06 -2.25 -15.49
N VAL A 491 18.92 -2.58 -14.90
CA VAL A 491 17.63 -2.69 -15.60
C VAL A 491 16.98 -1.33 -15.80
N SER A 492 16.26 -1.18 -16.91
CA SER A 492 15.47 0.00 -17.23
C SER A 492 14.30 0.15 -16.28
N ASN A 493 14.13 1.33 -15.69
CA ASN A 493 13.06 1.69 -14.77
C ASN A 493 12.78 0.61 -13.69
N PRO A 494 13.69 0.44 -12.70
CA PRO A 494 13.60 -0.64 -11.71
C PRO A 494 12.31 -0.58 -10.87
N SER A 495 11.72 0.61 -10.69
CA SER A 495 10.46 0.79 -9.98
C SER A 495 9.27 0.14 -10.70
N VAL A 496 9.25 0.15 -12.03
CA VAL A 496 8.20 -0.53 -12.82
C VAL A 496 8.34 -2.04 -12.72
N ILE A 497 9.57 -2.55 -12.72
CA ILE A 497 9.85 -3.99 -12.56
C ILE A 497 9.41 -4.46 -11.17
N GLN A 498 9.71 -3.70 -10.12
CA GLN A 498 9.23 -3.96 -8.77
C GLN A 498 7.70 -4.04 -8.72
N GLU A 499 7.02 -3.08 -9.35
CA GLU A 499 5.57 -3.05 -9.42
C GLU A 499 5.02 -4.27 -10.17
N GLU A 500 5.64 -4.65 -11.28
CA GLU A 500 5.28 -5.82 -12.08
C GLU A 500 5.38 -7.12 -11.27
N ILE A 501 6.53 -7.36 -10.62
CA ILE A 501 6.77 -8.56 -9.82
C ILE A 501 5.73 -8.63 -8.70
N THR A 502 5.49 -7.53 -7.98
CA THR A 502 4.54 -7.50 -6.86
C THR A 502 3.10 -7.70 -7.35
N ARG A 503 2.76 -7.16 -8.52
CA ARG A 503 1.44 -7.33 -9.15
C ARG A 503 1.19 -8.77 -9.54
N ARG A 504 2.15 -9.42 -10.23
CA ARG A 504 2.06 -10.84 -10.59
C ARG A 504 2.01 -11.74 -9.36
N GLN A 505 2.79 -11.42 -8.33
CA GLN A 505 2.78 -12.17 -7.07
C GLN A 505 1.39 -12.15 -6.41
N GLN A 506 0.73 -10.99 -6.42
CA GLN A 506 -0.61 -10.86 -5.88
C GLN A 506 -1.64 -11.61 -6.71
N ARG A 507 -1.55 -11.54 -8.05
CA ARG A 507 -2.41 -12.35 -8.95
C ARG A 507 -2.24 -13.84 -8.67
N TRP A 508 -1.00 -14.31 -8.57
CA TRP A 508 -0.71 -15.71 -8.25
C TRP A 508 -1.31 -16.13 -6.90
N ARG A 509 -1.14 -15.32 -5.84
CA ARG A 509 -1.76 -15.60 -4.53
C ARG A 509 -3.28 -15.63 -4.61
N SER A 510 -3.89 -14.69 -5.33
CA SER A 510 -5.35 -14.66 -5.49
C SER A 510 -5.88 -15.90 -6.21
N ARG A 511 -5.19 -16.40 -7.24
CA ARG A 511 -5.54 -17.66 -7.93
C ARG A 511 -5.47 -18.86 -6.98
N GLN A 512 -4.41 -18.95 -6.18
CA GLN A 512 -4.27 -20.02 -5.20
C GLN A 512 -5.37 -19.99 -4.12
N ASP A 513 -5.71 -18.81 -3.62
CA ASP A 513 -6.78 -18.66 -2.63
C ASP A 513 -8.12 -19.11 -3.23
N THR A 514 -8.43 -18.71 -4.47
CA THR A 514 -9.65 -19.13 -5.17
C THR A 514 -9.68 -20.64 -5.45
N ASP A 515 -8.56 -21.24 -5.83
CA ASP A 515 -8.47 -22.69 -6.08
C ASP A 515 -8.56 -23.50 -4.78
N ALA A 516 -8.00 -22.98 -3.69
CA ALA A 516 -8.11 -23.59 -2.37
C ALA A 516 -9.53 -23.45 -1.80
N GLU A 517 -10.25 -22.37 -2.11
CA GLU A 517 -11.67 -22.25 -1.82
C GLU A 517 -12.51 -23.22 -2.64
N ARG A 518 -12.24 -23.34 -3.94
CA ARG A 518 -12.96 -24.27 -4.82
C ARG A 518 -12.83 -25.72 -4.34
N ARG A 519 -11.60 -26.18 -4.06
CA ARG A 519 -11.35 -27.51 -3.50
C ARG A 519 -12.08 -27.73 -2.18
N ARG A 520 -12.08 -26.73 -1.29
CA ARG A 520 -12.84 -26.79 -0.03
C ARG A 520 -14.36 -26.87 -0.27
N ARG A 521 -14.90 -26.16 -1.26
CA ARG A 521 -16.32 -26.24 -1.62
C ARG A 521 -16.70 -27.64 -2.10
N GLU A 522 -15.85 -28.24 -2.93
CA GLU A 522 -16.03 -29.61 -3.44
C GLU A 522 -15.99 -30.65 -2.29
N GLU A 523 -15.01 -30.55 -1.37
CA GLU A 523 -14.94 -31.42 -0.18
C GLU A 523 -16.17 -31.30 0.72
N ILE A 524 -16.67 -30.08 0.96
CA ILE A 524 -17.88 -29.85 1.78
C ILE A 524 -19.11 -30.46 1.11
N ALA A 525 -19.25 -30.27 -0.21
CA ALA A 525 -20.35 -30.85 -0.97
C ALA A 525 -20.31 -32.39 -0.89
N GLU A 526 -19.13 -33.01 -0.98
CA GLU A 526 -18.94 -34.45 -0.81
C GLU A 526 -19.34 -34.91 0.60
N TYR A 527 -18.86 -34.26 1.66
CA TYR A 527 -19.23 -34.59 3.05
C TYR A 527 -20.73 -34.46 3.30
N LEU A 528 -21.37 -33.40 2.79
CA LEU A 528 -22.82 -33.19 2.91
C LEU A 528 -23.61 -34.22 2.12
N GLY A 529 -23.14 -34.60 0.93
CA GLY A 529 -23.71 -35.67 0.12
C GLY A 529 -23.69 -37.00 0.87
N VAL A 530 -22.53 -37.42 1.38
CA VAL A 530 -22.36 -38.64 2.18
C VAL A 530 -23.23 -38.60 3.45
N TYR A 531 -23.30 -37.45 4.13
CA TYR A 531 -24.15 -37.28 5.31
C TYR A 531 -25.64 -37.48 4.97
N HIS A 532 -26.13 -36.85 3.89
CA HIS A 532 -27.53 -36.95 3.47
C HIS A 532 -27.89 -38.36 3.03
N GLU A 533 -26.99 -39.06 2.32
CA GLU A 533 -27.15 -40.46 1.93
C GLU A 533 -27.23 -41.38 3.15
N THR A 534 -26.32 -41.20 4.12
CA THR A 534 -26.28 -41.95 5.38
C THR A 534 -27.52 -41.68 6.23
N TYR A 535 -28.03 -40.44 6.22
CA TYR A 535 -29.24 -40.05 6.94
C TYR A 535 -30.50 -40.64 6.30
N LYS A 536 -30.64 -40.53 4.96
CA LYS A 536 -31.74 -41.14 4.20
C LYS A 536 -31.80 -42.66 4.36
N SER A 537 -30.65 -43.32 4.34
CA SER A 537 -30.55 -44.78 4.50
C SER A 537 -30.83 -45.26 5.93
N ARG A 538 -30.71 -44.40 6.95
CA ARG A 538 -31.04 -44.71 8.36
C ARG A 538 -32.49 -44.45 8.76
N LEU A 539 -33.33 -43.85 7.91
CA LEU A 539 -34.75 -43.64 8.20
C LEU A 539 -35.52 -44.98 8.00
N PRO A 540 -36.06 -45.59 9.08
CA PRO A 540 -36.83 -46.82 8.95
C PRO A 540 -38.27 -46.47 8.54
N GLY A 541 -38.66 -46.86 7.32
CA GLY A 541 -40.06 -47.02 6.92
C GLY A 541 -40.91 -45.74 6.80
N GLY A 542 -41.03 -45.26 5.55
CA GLY A 542 -42.14 -44.48 4.97
C GLY A 542 -43.02 -43.60 5.87
N ILE A 543 -42.89 -42.28 5.71
CA ILE A 543 -43.99 -41.32 5.87
C ILE A 543 -43.96 -40.38 4.65
N PRO A 544 -45.09 -40.13 3.97
CA PRO A 544 -45.12 -39.35 2.74
C PRO A 544 -44.93 -37.85 3.00
N SER A 545 -44.30 -37.21 2.02
CA SER A 545 -43.96 -35.80 1.89
C SER A 545 -45.02 -34.84 2.45
N GLY A 546 -44.73 -34.28 3.62
CA GLY A 546 -45.43 -33.11 4.18
C GLY A 546 -44.39 -32.21 4.85
N GLY A 547 -44.32 -30.95 4.42
CA GLY A 547 -43.26 -30.00 4.77
C GLY A 547 -42.83 -30.06 6.23
N HIS A 548 -41.54 -30.28 6.47
CA HIS A 548 -40.92 -30.13 7.77
C HIS A 548 -39.89 -29.01 7.68
N GLU A 549 -40.20 -27.94 8.39
CA GLU A 549 -39.29 -26.87 8.78
C GLU A 549 -38.11 -27.50 9.55
N PRO A 550 -36.86 -27.09 9.30
CA PRO A 550 -35.70 -27.70 9.94
C PRO A 550 -35.75 -27.47 11.46
N PRO A 551 -35.28 -28.42 12.29
CA PRO A 551 -35.33 -28.27 13.74
C PRO A 551 -34.46 -27.08 14.17
N THR A 552 -35.08 -26.14 14.89
CA THR A 552 -34.38 -25.02 15.52
C THR A 552 -33.40 -25.57 16.56
N PRO A 553 -32.11 -25.17 16.56
CA PRO A 553 -31.16 -25.64 17.56
C PRO A 553 -31.55 -25.08 18.94
N SER A 554 -31.99 -25.96 19.83
CA SER A 554 -32.27 -25.62 21.22
C SER A 554 -30.97 -25.33 21.96
N HIS A 555 -30.74 -24.07 22.33
CA HIS A 555 -29.73 -23.70 23.33
C HIS A 555 -30.04 -24.40 24.67
N PRO A 556 -29.08 -25.05 25.34
CA PRO A 556 -29.30 -25.51 26.70
C PRO A 556 -29.24 -24.31 27.66
N ALA A 557 -30.29 -24.16 28.47
CA ALA A 557 -30.32 -23.24 29.60
C ALA A 557 -29.34 -23.73 30.71
N PRO A 558 -28.76 -22.84 31.52
CA PRO A 558 -27.72 -23.20 32.49
C PRO A 558 -28.36 -23.88 33.70
N ASP A 559 -28.00 -25.14 33.93
CA ASP A 559 -28.51 -25.91 35.06
C ASP A 559 -27.82 -25.47 36.37
N ARG A 560 -28.62 -25.00 37.34
CA ARG A 560 -28.19 -24.77 38.72
C ARG A 560 -28.41 -26.05 39.51
N GLY A 561 -27.34 -26.74 39.88
CA GLY A 561 -27.44 -27.90 40.78
C GLY A 561 -26.08 -28.50 41.13
N THR A 562 -25.70 -28.33 42.38
CA THR A 562 -24.48 -28.79 43.05
C THR A 562 -24.31 -30.31 43.11
N SER A 563 -23.13 -30.85 42.79
CA SER A 563 -22.40 -31.78 43.67
C SER A 563 -20.93 -31.95 43.28
N THR A 564 -20.07 -31.68 44.25
CA THR A 564 -18.68 -32.12 44.47
C THR A 564 -18.15 -33.30 43.64
N GLY A 565 -17.04 -33.06 42.92
CA GLY A 565 -16.16 -34.10 42.35
C GLY A 565 -14.90 -33.46 41.74
N ALA A 566 -13.73 -33.84 42.24
CA ALA A 566 -12.42 -33.22 41.98
C ALA A 566 -12.01 -33.12 40.49
N PRO A 567 -11.20 -32.13 40.08
CA PRO A 567 -10.80 -31.97 38.68
C PRO A 567 -9.81 -33.05 38.23
N ALA A 568 -10.17 -33.78 37.18
CA ALA A 568 -9.29 -34.70 36.48
C ALA A 568 -8.16 -33.94 35.76
N ARG A 569 -6.92 -34.42 35.92
CA ARG A 569 -5.70 -33.87 35.30
C ARG A 569 -5.76 -33.94 33.77
N PRO A 570 -5.21 -32.95 33.04
CA PRO A 570 -5.03 -33.04 31.60
C PRO A 570 -3.95 -34.07 31.20
N PRO A 571 -4.04 -34.66 29.99
CA PRO A 571 -3.12 -35.67 29.51
C PRO A 571 -1.71 -35.09 29.25
N ARG A 572 -0.68 -35.86 29.64
CA ARG A 572 0.74 -35.50 29.44
C ARG A 572 1.14 -35.59 27.96
N VAL A 573 1.62 -34.49 27.42
CA VAL A 573 2.36 -34.41 26.14
C VAL A 573 3.71 -35.15 26.28
N PRO A 574 4.14 -36.01 25.34
CA PRO A 574 5.47 -36.62 25.40
C PRO A 574 6.56 -35.58 25.08
N ARG A 575 7.51 -35.39 26.00
CA ARG A 575 8.73 -34.61 25.76
C ARG A 575 9.72 -35.43 24.90
N ARG A 576 10.16 -34.87 23.77
CA ARG A 576 11.38 -35.31 23.05
C ARG A 576 12.59 -35.18 23.97
N ARG A 577 13.41 -36.24 24.06
CA ARG A 577 14.71 -36.21 24.75
C ARG A 577 15.71 -35.32 23.99
N PRO A 578 16.56 -34.53 24.68
CA PRO A 578 17.77 -33.99 24.08
C PRO A 578 18.85 -35.08 24.02
N ASN A 579 19.47 -35.21 22.86
CA ASN A 579 20.63 -36.06 22.63
C ASN A 579 21.86 -35.36 23.21
N ASN A 580 22.42 -35.90 24.30
CA ASN A 580 23.69 -35.48 24.87
C ASN A 580 24.69 -36.62 24.64
N GLY A 581 25.54 -36.48 23.63
CA GLY A 581 26.68 -37.34 23.38
C GLY A 581 27.93 -36.47 23.35
N GLY A 582 28.74 -36.56 24.40
CA GLY A 582 30.10 -36.04 24.45
C GLY A 582 31.07 -37.17 24.79
N ASN A 583 32.28 -37.06 24.23
CA ASN A 583 33.50 -37.87 24.35
C ASN A 583 33.58 -39.16 23.52
N THR A 584 34.26 -39.09 22.38
CA THR A 584 35.71 -39.40 22.26
C THR A 584 36.33 -38.53 21.18
#